data_AF-C9Z2E8-F1
#
_entry.id   AF-C9Z2E8-F1
#
_cell.length_a   1.000
_cell.length_b   1.000
_cell.length_c   1.000
_cell.angle_alpha   90.00
_cell.angle_beta   90.00
_cell.angle_gamma   90.00
#
_symmetry.space_group_name_H-M   'P 1'
#
loop_
_entity.id
_entity.type
_entity.pdbx_description
1 polymer ?
#
loop_
_entity_poly.entity_id
_entity_poly.type
_entity_poly.pdbx_seq_one_letter_code
_entity_poly.pdbx_strand_id
1 'polypeptide(L)'
;MLGQAVVIRHQAAAAADLAALAAADHWMKGSAGACATARRVARAQGGGLVRCEVEGEISDVTAVSDLGPLTAEARARAGPPVAPGSPVPSGPRASG
;
A
#
# COMPACT_ATOMS: atom_id res chain seq x y z
N MET A 1 7.30 23.06 -13.47
CA MET A 1 8.10 21.83 -13.23
C MET A 1 7.17 20.62 -13.13
N LEU A 2 6.84 20.00 -14.27
CA LEU A 2 5.93 18.85 -14.31
C LEU A 2 6.63 17.54 -13.91
N GLY A 3 7.93 17.39 -14.26
CA GLY A 3 8.70 16.19 -13.98
C GLY A 3 8.82 15.86 -12.48
N GLN A 4 9.17 16.83 -11.64
CA GLN A 4 9.29 16.62 -10.20
C GLN A 4 7.95 16.23 -9.52
N ALA A 5 6.82 16.76 -10.02
CA ALA A 5 5.50 16.41 -9.53
C ALA A 5 5.10 14.97 -9.90
N VAL A 6 5.54 14.47 -11.06
CA VAL A 6 5.34 13.07 -11.46
C VAL A 6 6.22 12.14 -10.61
N VAL A 7 7.50 12.50 -10.42
CA VAL A 7 8.43 11.69 -9.63
C VAL A 7 7.95 11.52 -8.19
N ILE A 8 7.53 12.60 -7.51
CA ILE A 8 7.08 12.52 -6.12
C ILE A 8 5.81 11.68 -5.95
N ARG A 9 4.86 11.79 -6.90
CA ARG A 9 3.65 10.95 -6.91
C ARG A 9 3.98 9.48 -7.16
N HIS A 10 4.85 9.21 -8.11
CA HIS A 10 5.28 7.84 -8.41
C HIS A 10 6.00 7.21 -7.21
N GLN A 11 6.82 7.99 -6.50
CA GLN A 11 7.49 7.54 -5.29
C GLN A 11 6.50 7.26 -4.15
N ALA A 12 5.51 8.14 -3.93
CA ALA A 12 4.45 7.90 -2.95
C ALA A 12 3.67 6.62 -3.27
N ALA A 13 3.30 6.40 -4.55
CA ALA A 13 2.60 5.20 -5.00
C ALA A 13 3.44 3.94 -4.78
N ALA A 14 4.71 3.93 -5.22
CA ALA A 14 5.61 2.81 -5.03
C ALA A 14 5.84 2.47 -3.55
N ALA A 15 5.92 3.50 -2.68
CA ALA A 15 6.02 3.31 -1.24
C ALA A 15 4.73 2.70 -0.65
N ALA A 16 3.55 3.18 -1.08
CA ALA A 16 2.26 2.66 -0.63
C ALA A 16 2.07 1.19 -1.05
N ASP A 17 2.31 0.86 -2.32
CA ASP A 17 2.08 -0.48 -2.87
C ASP A 17 2.96 -1.54 -2.18
N LEU A 18 4.26 -1.26 -2.03
CA LEU A 18 5.18 -2.18 -1.35
C LEU A 18 4.90 -2.27 0.16
N ALA A 19 4.49 -1.17 0.79
CA ALA A 19 4.10 -1.17 2.20
C ALA A 19 2.81 -1.99 2.42
N ALA A 20 1.84 -1.91 1.51
CA ALA A 20 0.60 -2.68 1.56
C ALA A 20 0.89 -4.18 1.43
N LEU A 21 1.66 -4.58 0.42
CA LEU A 21 2.05 -5.98 0.23
C LEU A 21 2.80 -6.51 1.46
N ALA A 22 3.75 -5.74 1.99
CA ALA A 22 4.49 -6.13 3.17
C ALA A 22 3.62 -6.22 4.45
N ALA A 23 2.60 -5.39 4.61
CA ALA A 23 1.62 -5.52 5.69
C ALA A 23 0.77 -6.77 5.50
N ALA A 24 0.24 -6.99 4.29
CA ALA A 24 -0.56 -8.14 3.94
C ALA A 24 0.22 -9.43 4.20
N ASP A 25 1.43 -9.60 3.69
CA ASP A 25 2.26 -10.81 3.91
C ASP A 25 2.54 -11.10 5.39
N HIS A 26 2.49 -10.06 6.23
CA HIS A 26 2.76 -10.13 7.66
C HIS A 26 1.52 -10.02 8.53
N TRP A 27 0.32 -10.20 7.97
CA TRP A 27 -0.95 -10.06 8.69
C TRP A 27 -1.02 -10.92 9.96
N MET A 28 -0.40 -12.10 9.96
CA MET A 28 -0.33 -13.01 11.11
C MET A 28 0.42 -12.44 12.32
N LYS A 29 1.23 -11.38 12.14
CA LYS A 29 1.89 -10.66 13.26
C LYS A 29 0.93 -9.71 13.99
N GLY A 30 -0.35 -9.68 13.60
CA GLY A 30 -1.33 -8.71 14.06
C GLY A 30 -1.12 -7.33 13.43
N SER A 31 -2.11 -6.45 13.59
CA SER A 31 -2.13 -5.11 12.95
C SER A 31 -0.88 -4.29 13.29
N ALA A 32 -0.46 -4.27 14.55
CA ALA A 32 0.73 -3.53 14.97
C ALA A 32 2.03 -4.05 14.32
N GLY A 33 2.20 -5.38 14.25
CA GLY A 33 3.38 -6.01 13.64
C GLY A 33 3.43 -5.87 12.13
N ALA A 34 2.27 -5.98 11.47
CA ALA A 34 2.11 -5.72 10.04
C ALA A 34 2.42 -4.26 9.70
N CYS A 35 1.82 -3.30 10.42
CA CYS A 35 2.07 -1.87 10.21
C CYS A 35 3.51 -1.46 10.53
N ALA A 36 4.17 -2.08 11.51
CA ALA A 36 5.59 -1.86 11.76
C ALA A 36 6.45 -2.31 10.56
N THR A 37 6.07 -3.40 9.91
CA THR A 37 6.77 -3.90 8.72
C THR A 37 6.55 -3.01 7.50
N ALA A 38 5.30 -2.60 7.26
CA ALA A 38 4.94 -1.63 6.23
C ALA A 38 5.72 -0.31 6.40
N ARG A 39 5.89 0.17 7.64
CA ARG A 39 6.64 1.40 7.92
C ARG A 39 8.12 1.30 7.56
N ARG A 40 8.74 0.14 7.78
CA ARG A 40 10.14 -0.09 7.38
C ARG A 40 10.28 -0.07 5.85
N VAL A 41 9.34 -0.69 5.14
CA VAL A 41 9.33 -0.74 3.67
C VAL A 41 9.09 0.65 3.08
N ALA A 42 8.09 1.40 3.55
CA ALA A 42 7.82 2.76 3.07
C ALA A 42 9.07 3.66 3.22
N ARG A 43 9.75 3.57 4.37
CA ARG A 43 11.01 4.31 4.61
C ARG A 43 12.14 3.91 3.67
N ALA A 44 12.27 2.62 3.37
CA ALA A 44 13.27 2.13 2.41
C ALA A 44 12.99 2.65 0.98
N GLN A 45 11.72 2.90 0.64
CA GLN A 45 11.30 3.53 -0.63
C GLN A 45 11.42 5.06 -0.64
N GLY A 46 11.93 5.66 0.44
CA GLY A 46 12.05 7.12 0.59
C GLY A 46 10.71 7.82 0.87
N GLY A 47 9.73 7.10 1.42
CA GLY A 47 8.46 7.65 1.87
C GLY A 47 8.19 7.42 3.37
N GLY A 48 7.05 7.90 3.84
CA GLY A 48 6.53 7.66 5.19
C GLY A 48 5.15 7.01 5.15
N LEU A 49 4.72 6.41 6.26
CA LEU A 49 3.32 5.99 6.44
C LEU A 49 2.58 7.00 7.31
N VAL A 50 1.47 7.51 6.77
CA VAL A 50 0.53 8.39 7.50
C VAL A 50 -0.67 7.61 8.04
N ARG A 51 -1.09 6.53 7.36
CA ARG A 51 -2.15 5.63 7.82
C ARG A 51 -1.79 4.18 7.50
N CYS A 52 -2.15 3.27 8.39
CA CYS A 52 -2.06 1.84 8.17
C CYS A 52 -3.16 1.14 8.96
N GLU A 53 -3.99 0.41 8.24
CA GLU A 53 -5.07 -0.41 8.79
C GLU A 53 -4.96 -1.82 8.22
N VAL A 54 -5.21 -2.81 9.07
CA VAL A 54 -5.16 -4.22 8.70
C VAL A 54 -6.41 -4.88 9.25
N GLU A 55 -7.20 -5.45 8.34
CA GLU A 55 -8.45 -6.15 8.61
C GLU A 55 -8.31 -7.58 8.12
N GLY A 56 -8.10 -8.51 9.06
CA GLY A 56 -7.75 -9.89 8.72
C GLY A 56 -6.46 -9.93 7.91
N GLU A 57 -6.53 -10.44 6.68
CA GLU A 57 -5.41 -10.55 5.75
C GLU A 57 -5.24 -9.33 4.82
N ILE A 58 -6.22 -8.43 4.82
CA ILE A 58 -6.22 -7.24 3.96
C ILE A 58 -5.59 -6.07 4.69
N SER A 59 -4.66 -5.40 4.03
CA SER A 59 -4.07 -4.15 4.50
C SER A 59 -4.49 -2.98 3.63
N ASP A 60 -4.64 -1.81 4.26
CA ASP A 60 -4.92 -0.53 3.64
C ASP A 60 -3.96 0.50 4.22
N VAL A 61 -3.10 1.05 3.37
CA VAL A 61 -2.03 1.96 3.80
C VAL A 61 -2.08 3.24 3.00
N THR A 62 -1.69 4.33 3.64
CA THR A 62 -1.45 5.61 2.97
C THR A 62 -0.02 6.01 3.24
N ALA A 63 0.74 6.18 2.17
CA ALA A 63 2.12 6.63 2.21
C ALA A 63 2.24 8.07 1.71
N VAL A 64 3.24 8.77 2.23
CA VAL A 64 3.62 10.13 1.85
C VAL A 64 5.03 10.12 1.28
N SER A 65 5.29 10.95 0.28
CA SER A 65 6.62 11.26 -0.21
C SER A 65 6.79 12.78 -0.22
N ASP A 66 7.93 13.25 0.28
CA ASP A 66 8.27 14.66 0.38
C ASP A 66 9.56 14.95 -0.40
N LEU A 67 9.52 15.98 -1.25
CA LEU A 67 10.68 16.46 -1.99
C LEU A 67 10.72 17.99 -1.95
N GLY A 68 11.38 18.53 -0.92
CA GLY A 68 11.42 19.96 -0.67
C GLY A 68 10.03 20.50 -0.31
N PRO A 69 9.49 21.51 -1.02
CA PRO A 69 8.17 22.08 -0.73
C PRO A 69 7.00 21.25 -1.29
N LEU A 70 7.29 20.15 -1.98
CA LEU A 70 6.27 19.28 -2.56
C LEU A 70 6.03 18.08 -1.65
N THR A 71 4.76 17.77 -1.44
CA THR A 71 4.28 16.59 -0.73
C THR A 71 3.27 15.86 -1.61
N ALA A 72 3.37 14.54 -1.69
CA ALA A 72 2.38 13.71 -2.36
C ALA A 72 2.00 12.52 -1.47
N GLU A 73 0.71 12.21 -1.45
CA GLU A 73 0.18 11.03 -0.77
C GLU A 73 -0.37 10.03 -1.78
N ALA A 74 -0.27 8.75 -1.45
CA ALA A 74 -0.87 7.68 -2.20
C ALA A 74 -1.42 6.62 -1.25
N ARG A 75 -2.56 6.04 -1.61
CA ARG A 75 -3.21 4.95 -0.86
C ARG A 75 -3.12 3.67 -1.67
N ALA A 76 -2.80 2.57 -1.00
CA ALA A 76 -2.76 1.24 -1.57
C ALA A 76 -3.46 0.24 -0.65
N ARG A 77 -4.08 -0.78 -1.25
CA ARG A 77 -4.70 -1.90 -0.54
C ARG A 77 -4.16 -3.21 -1.10
N ALA A 78 -3.79 -4.13 -0.23
CA ALA A 78 -3.30 -5.45 -0.62
C ALA A 78 -3.85 -6.54 0.29
N GLY A 79 -4.08 -7.72 -0.28
CA GLY A 79 -4.29 -8.98 0.43
C GLY A 79 -3.21 -9.99 0.06
N PRO A 80 -3.14 -11.14 0.75
CA PRO A 80 -2.20 -12.19 0.40
C PRO A 80 -2.48 -12.71 -1.02
N PRO A 81 -1.47 -13.31 -1.67
CA PRO A 81 -1.67 -13.93 -2.97
C PRO A 81 -2.79 -14.97 -2.89
N VAL A 82 -3.74 -14.86 -3.82
CA VAL A 82 -4.80 -15.85 -3.98
C VAL A 82 -4.15 -17.19 -4.29
N ALA A 83 -4.49 -18.24 -3.54
CA ALA A 83 -3.94 -19.57 -3.77
C ALA A 83 -4.27 -20.05 -5.20
N PRO A 84 -3.35 -20.72 -5.91
CA PRO A 84 -3.63 -21.28 -7.22
C PRO A 84 -4.85 -22.22 -7.13
N GLY A 85 -5.93 -21.89 -7.84
CA GLY A 85 -7.17 -22.67 -7.85
C GLY A 85 -8.32 -22.10 -7.01
N SER A 86 -8.12 -21.01 -6.27
CA SER A 86 -9.26 -20.32 -5.65
C SER A 86 -10.10 -19.61 -6.73
N PRO A 87 -11.43 -19.79 -6.74
CA PRO A 87 -12.29 -19.10 -7.71
C PRO A 87 -12.20 -17.59 -7.48
N VAL A 88 -11.79 -16.85 -8.51
CA VAL A 88 -11.86 -15.38 -8.50
C VAL A 88 -13.34 -14.98 -8.42
N PRO A 89 -13.78 -14.20 -7.42
CA PRO A 89 -15.16 -13.74 -7.37
C PRO A 89 -15.47 -12.95 -8.65
N SER A 90 -16.35 -13.49 -9.48
CA SER A 90 -16.86 -12.77 -10.64
C SER A 90 -17.78 -11.67 -10.11
N GLY A 91 -17.36 -10.41 -10.21
CA GLY A 91 -18.18 -9.26 -9.82
C GLY A 91 -19.55 -9.27 -10.52
N PRO A 92 -20.55 -8.53 -9.99
CA PRO A 92 -21.91 -8.58 -10.53
C PRO A 92 -21.91 -8.17 -12.00
N ARG A 93 -22.31 -9.09 -12.87
CA ARG A 93 -22.62 -8.78 -14.27
C ARG A 93 -23.83 -7.86 -14.25
N ALA A 94 -23.65 -6.60 -14.66
CA ALA A 94 -24.77 -5.71 -14.92
C ALA A 94 -25.67 -6.37 -15.97
N SER A 95 -26.85 -6.81 -15.56
CA SER A 95 -27.90 -7.26 -16.46
C SER A 95 -28.58 -6.03 -17.03
N GLY A 96 -28.53 -5.90 -18.36
CA GLY A 96 -29.39 -4.99 -19.12
C GLY A 96 -30.80 -5.57 -19.30
#